data_AF-A0A7K3YI78-F1
#
_entry.id   AF-A0A7K3YI78-F1
#
_cell.length_a   1.000
_cell.length_b   1.000
_cell.length_c   1.000
_cell.angle_alpha   90.00
_cell.angle_beta   90.00
_cell.angle_gamma   90.00
#
_symmetry.space_group_name_H-M   'P 1'
#
loop_
_entity.id
_entity.type
_entity.pdbx_description
1 polymer ?
#
loop_
_entity_poly.entity_id
_entity_poly.type
_entity_poly.pdbx_seq_one_letter_code
_entity_poly.pdbx_strand_id
1 'polypeptide(L)'
;MTNEKEGEYCTICGGVKPEAIKIKTVLVDGKATGINQLDFIVAGVRDLNLKDDAAIRAELLKRAGEFNYIPTKKKEAYGNALMQEYKETQR
;
A
#
# COMPACT_ATOMS: atom_id res chain seq x y z
N MET A 1 6.50 12.01 30.40
CA MET A 1 5.56 12.40 29.33
C MET A 1 6.38 12.58 28.06
N THR A 2 6.49 11.53 27.26
CA THR A 2 7.21 11.58 25.99
C THR A 2 6.27 12.20 24.96
N ASN A 3 6.52 13.47 24.62
CA ASN A 3 5.90 14.14 23.48
C ASN A 3 6.53 13.52 22.21
N GLU A 4 6.02 12.37 21.81
CA GLU A 4 6.38 11.68 20.58
C GLU A 4 5.80 12.47 19.41
N LYS A 5 6.62 13.41 18.94
CA LYS A 5 6.38 14.41 17.90
C LYS A 5 5.37 13.95 16.85
N GLU A 6 4.23 14.63 16.84
CA GLU A 6 3.27 14.68 15.75
C GLU A 6 4.05 14.97 14.44
N GLY A 7 4.11 14.01 13.52
CA GLY A 7 4.44 14.08 12.08
C GLY A 7 5.49 15.07 11.52
N GLU A 8 6.09 14.73 10.38
CA GLU A 8 6.85 15.73 9.60
C GLU A 8 5.90 16.66 8.82
N TYR A 9 5.56 17.80 9.43
CA TYR A 9 4.71 18.83 8.82
C TYR A 9 5.53 19.95 8.17
N CYS A 10 4.98 20.53 7.11
CA CYS A 10 5.48 21.70 6.41
C CYS A 10 5.34 22.93 7.31
N THR A 11 6.43 23.65 7.53
CA THR A 11 6.45 24.85 8.38
C THR A 11 5.74 26.06 7.76
N ILE A 12 5.38 25.99 6.47
CA ILE A 12 4.71 27.06 5.74
C ILE A 12 3.18 26.91 5.80
N CYS A 13 2.66 25.72 5.46
CA CYS A 13 1.21 25.48 5.34
C CYS A 13 0.65 24.53 6.41
N GLY A 14 1.48 23.92 7.25
CA GLY A 14 1.07 22.93 8.26
C GLY A 14 0.66 21.56 7.69
N GLY A 15 0.68 21.37 6.37
CA GLY A 15 0.40 20.08 5.74
C GLY A 15 1.54 19.06 5.94
N VAL A 16 1.29 17.77 5.73
CA VAL A 16 2.36 16.76 5.72
C VAL A 16 3.36 17.07 4.60
N LYS A 17 4.66 16.97 4.88
CA LYS A 17 5.70 17.17 3.87
C LYS A 17 5.53 16.18 2.70
N PRO A 18 5.54 16.61 1.43
CA PRO A 18 5.38 15.72 0.29
C PRO A 18 6.37 14.55 0.26
N GLU A 19 7.60 14.76 0.73
CA GLU A 19 8.66 13.75 0.75
C GLU A 19 8.36 12.59 1.71
N ALA A 20 7.52 12.83 2.72
CA ALA A 20 7.07 11.80 3.66
C ALA A 20 5.93 10.93 3.10
N ILE A 21 5.30 11.35 1.99
CA ILE A 21 4.17 10.65 1.38
C ILE A 21 4.69 9.59 0.40
N LYS A 22 4.61 8.32 0.80
CA LYS A 22 5.02 7.17 -0.02
C LYS A 22 3.83 6.59 -0.78
N ILE A 23 3.42 7.25 -1.87
CA ILE A 23 2.36 6.76 -2.76
C ILE A 23 3.00 6.20 -4.04
N LYS A 24 2.64 4.97 -4.42
CA LYS A 24 2.95 4.39 -5.73
C LYS A 24 1.70 4.31 -6.60
N THR A 25 1.86 4.56 -7.89
CA THR A 25 0.77 4.39 -8.86
C THR A 25 0.80 2.98 -9.43
N VAL A 26 -0.36 2.30 -9.38
CA VAL A 26 -0.57 0.97 -9.95
C VAL A 26 -1.77 1.01 -10.90
N LEU A 27 -1.89 0.03 -11.80
CA LEU A 27 -3.05 -0.09 -12.67
C LEU A 27 -4.08 -1.03 -12.05
N VAL A 28 -5.19 -0.46 -11.55
CA VAL A 28 -6.35 -1.24 -11.10
C VAL A 28 -7.38 -1.21 -12.22
N ASP A 29 -7.59 -2.34 -12.89
CA ASP A 29 -8.57 -2.45 -13.99
C ASP A 29 -8.30 -1.39 -15.09
N GLY A 30 -7.02 -1.25 -15.47
CA GLY A 30 -6.54 -0.27 -16.44
C GLY A 30 -6.53 1.19 -15.96
N LYS A 31 -6.94 1.47 -14.72
CA LYS A 31 -6.98 2.83 -14.15
C LYS A 31 -5.80 3.07 -13.22
N ALA A 32 -5.05 4.14 -13.50
CA ALA A 32 -3.99 4.62 -12.62
C ALA A 32 -4.58 4.96 -11.23
N THR A 33 -4.08 4.27 -10.22
CA THR A 33 -4.58 4.34 -8.84
C THR A 33 -3.39 4.50 -7.91
N GLY A 34 -3.41 5.54 -7.07
CA GLY A 34 -2.42 5.71 -6.02
C GLY A 34 -2.66 4.75 -4.86
N ILE A 35 -1.64 4.00 -4.47
CA ILE A 35 -1.63 3.15 -3.29
C ILE A 35 -0.60 3.70 -2.30
N ASN A 36 -1.09 4.13 -1.15
CA ASN A 36 -0.27 4.59 -0.04
C ASN A 36 0.44 3.38 0.61
N GLN A 37 1.71 3.56 0.95
CA GLN A 37 2.56 2.59 1.64
C GLN A 37 2.75 1.25 0.90
N LEU A 38 2.62 1.22 -0.43
CA LEU A 38 2.69 -0.03 -1.19
C LEU A 38 3.98 -0.82 -0.95
N ASP A 39 5.14 -0.17 -0.95
CA ASP A 39 6.43 -0.84 -0.72
C ASP A 39 6.52 -1.45 0.68
N PHE A 40 6.02 -0.73 1.69
CA PHE A 40 5.96 -1.22 3.07
C PHE A 40 5.01 -2.43 3.19
N ILE A 41 3.85 -2.36 2.54
CA ILE A 41 2.88 -3.45 2.51
C ILE A 41 3.51 -4.70 1.85
N VAL A 42 4.10 -4.55 0.66
CA VAL A 42 4.72 -5.66 -0.09
C VAL A 42 5.85 -6.30 0.70
N ALA A 43 6.76 -5.50 1.28
CA ALA A 43 7.83 -6.00 2.13
C ALA A 43 7.27 -6.80 3.33
N GLY A 44 6.30 -6.23 4.04
CA GLY A 44 5.71 -6.90 5.19
C GLY A 44 4.94 -8.18 4.87
N VAL A 45 4.38 -8.33 3.66
CA VAL A 45 3.79 -9.61 3.22
C VAL A 45 4.85 -10.63 2.85
N ARG A 46 5.99 -10.21 2.28
CA ARG A 46 7.12 -11.11 1.97
C ARG A 46 7.71 -11.72 3.24
N ASP A 47 7.84 -10.93 4.29
CA ASP A 47 8.38 -11.38 5.58
C ASP A 47 7.56 -12.51 6.22
N LEU A 48 6.29 -12.67 5.84
CA LEU A 48 5.45 -13.77 6.29
C LEU A 48 5.76 -15.12 5.62
N ASN A 49 6.53 -15.13 4.53
CA ASN A 49 6.88 -16.35 3.77
C ASN A 49 5.67 -17.24 3.42
N LEU A 50 4.55 -16.62 3.04
CA LEU A 50 3.36 -17.32 2.57
C LEU A 50 3.66 -18.09 1.27
N LYS A 51 3.10 -19.30 1.13
CA LYS A 51 3.49 -20.24 0.07
C LYS A 51 2.53 -20.30 -1.11
N ASP A 52 1.33 -19.77 -0.98
CA ASP A 52 0.32 -19.79 -2.03
C ASP A 52 -0.17 -18.38 -2.38
N ASP A 53 -0.46 -18.20 -3.67
CA ASP A 53 -0.87 -16.93 -4.24
C ASP A 53 -2.16 -16.38 -3.62
N ALA A 54 -3.06 -17.25 -3.16
CA ALA A 54 -4.34 -16.83 -2.57
C ALA A 54 -4.12 -16.21 -1.18
N ALA A 55 -3.28 -16.81 -0.34
CA ALA A 55 -2.91 -16.28 0.96
C ALA A 55 -2.15 -14.95 0.83
N ILE A 56 -1.20 -14.86 -0.11
CA ILE A 56 -0.46 -13.62 -0.39
C ILE A 56 -1.43 -12.51 -0.80
N ARG A 57 -2.31 -12.77 -1.76
CA ARG A 57 -3.30 -11.80 -2.23
C ARG A 57 -4.27 -11.37 -1.13
N ALA A 58 -4.69 -12.30 -0.27
CA ALA A 58 -5.57 -11.99 0.85
C ALA A 58 -4.89 -11.05 1.85
N GLU A 59 -3.63 -11.29 2.19
CA GLU A 59 -2.87 -10.45 3.12
C GLU A 59 -2.55 -9.08 2.51
N LEU A 60 -2.18 -9.03 1.22
CA LEU A 60 -1.98 -7.76 0.49
C LEU A 60 -3.24 -6.90 0.54
N LEU A 61 -4.41 -7.48 0.25
CA LEU A 61 -5.69 -6.78 0.32
C LEU A 61 -6.03 -6.30 1.72
N LYS A 62 -5.76 -7.12 2.74
CA LYS A 62 -6.00 -6.78 4.14
C LYS A 62 -5.17 -5.54 4.52
N ARG A 63 -3.85 -5.59 4.34
CA ARG A 63 -2.95 -4.49 4.71
C ARG A 63 -3.16 -3.25 3.85
N ALA A 64 -3.38 -3.40 2.55
CA ALA A 64 -3.69 -2.26 1.69
C ALA A 64 -4.99 -1.56 2.13
N GLY A 65 -5.99 -2.31 2.59
CA GLY A 65 -7.24 -1.78 3.13
C GLY A 65 -7.11 -1.01 4.45
N GLU A 66 -6.02 -1.19 5.20
CA GLU A 66 -5.74 -0.42 6.42
C GLU A 66 -5.30 1.02 6.11
N PHE A 67 -4.63 1.23 4.96
CA PHE A 67 -4.09 2.52 4.54
C PHE A 67 -4.86 3.17 3.38
N ASN A 68 -5.68 2.40 2.67
CA ASN A 68 -6.34 2.81 1.44
C ASN A 68 -7.80 2.38 1.42
N TYR A 69 -8.66 3.20 0.83
CA TYR A 69 -10.03 2.79 0.55
C TYR A 69 -10.07 1.80 -0.63
N ILE A 70 -10.57 0.59 -0.37
CA ILE A 70 -10.80 -0.44 -1.40
C ILE A 70 -12.30 -0.70 -1.50
N PRO A 71 -12.97 -0.27 -2.60
CA PRO A 71 -14.39 -0.53 -2.78
C PRO A 71 -14.66 -2.04 -2.82
N THR A 72 -15.66 -2.52 -2.07
CA THR A 72 -16.02 -3.95 -2.01
C THR A 72 -16.23 -4.56 -3.39
N LYS A 73 -16.91 -3.83 -4.29
CA LYS A 73 -17.17 -4.25 -5.68
C LYS A 73 -15.90 -4.38 -6.55
N LYS A 74 -14.80 -3.77 -6.14
CA LYS A 74 -13.51 -3.76 -6.86
C LYS A 74 -12.43 -4.56 -6.16
N LYS A 75 -12.74 -5.24 -5.06
CA LYS A 75 -11.76 -5.98 -4.26
C LYS A 75 -10.93 -6.96 -5.10
N GLU A 76 -11.55 -7.60 -6.08
CA GLU A 76 -10.86 -8.51 -6.98
C GLU A 76 -9.83 -7.80 -7.87
N ALA A 77 -10.22 -6.70 -8.51
CA ALA A 77 -9.34 -5.89 -9.34
C ALA A 77 -8.14 -5.34 -8.55
N TYR A 78 -8.37 -4.86 -7.33
CA TYR A 78 -7.29 -4.43 -6.44
C TYR A 78 -6.38 -5.60 -6.07
N GLY A 79 -6.94 -6.77 -5.75
CA GLY A 79 -6.14 -7.95 -5.43
C GLY A 79 -5.25 -8.38 -6.59
N ASN A 80 -5.73 -8.27 -7.82
CA ASN A 80 -4.94 -8.60 -9.01
C ASN A 80 -3.80 -7.59 -9.22
N ALA A 81 -4.08 -6.30 -9.12
CA ALA A 81 -3.08 -5.24 -9.24
C ALA A 81 -1.99 -5.37 -8.15
N LEU A 82 -2.38 -5.54 -6.89
CA LEU A 82 -1.43 -5.71 -5.78
C LEU A 82 -0.57 -6.96 -5.94
N MET A 83 -1.16 -8.07 -6.43
CA MET A 83 -0.42 -9.29 -6.67
C MET A 83 0.57 -9.15 -7.84
N GLN A 84 0.23 -8.37 -8.86
CA GLN A 84 1.15 -8.03 -9.94
C GLN A 84 2.36 -7.27 -9.39
N GLU A 85 2.14 -6.21 -8.62
CA GLU A 85 3.22 -5.42 -7.99
C GLU A 85 4.12 -6.27 -7.07
N TYR A 86 3.50 -7.17 -6.29
CA TYR A 86 4.22 -8.11 -5.43
C TYR A 86 5.17 -9.01 -6.23
N LYS A 87 4.73 -9.49 -7.40
CA LYS A 87 5.52 -10.35 -8.29
C LYS A 87 6.57 -9.56 -9.09
N GLU A 88 6.24 -8.36 -9.57
CA GLU A 88 7.15 -7.52 -10.35
C GLU A 88 8.34 -7.03 -9.51
N THR A 89 8.13 -6.77 -8.23
CA THR A 89 9.19 -6.41 -7.29
C THR A 89 10.12 -7.60 -6.97
N GLN A 90 9.96 -8.78 -7.61
CA GLN A 90 10.92 -9.91 -7.53
C GLN A 90 11.96 -9.90 -8.66
N ARG A 91 11.81 -9.02 -9.66
CA ARG A 91 12.77 -8.88 -10.76
C ARG A 91 13.91 -7.94 -10.44
#